data_AF-A0A6A1TQB6-F1
#
_entry.id   AF-A0A6A1TQB6-F1
#
_cell.length_a   1.000
_cell.length_b   1.000
_cell.length_c   1.000
_cell.angle_alpha   90.00
_cell.angle_beta   90.00
_cell.angle_gamma   90.00
#
_symmetry.space_group_name_H-M   'P 1'
#
loop_
_entity.id
_entity.type
_entity.pdbx_description
1 polymer ?
#
loop_
_entity_poly.entity_id
_entity_poly.type
_entity_poly.pdbx_seq_one_letter_code
_entity_poly.pdbx_strand_id
1 'polypeptide(L)'
;MPSYPEVRLYLSGLWLLIRGDAQGFRLLDISDRGMMRSFWAFVWCLPGAFISWLWWRDYLLEGMPSGARIGGIFFVRMAMLEIFNWLVPLILTGVLCSLLGIARKFPAVVVTVNWLSVPFAYLYGLLSLRFLLPSSLDTALALVHFALLIVMIVAISRVMRMICGPQPLMITTLVLVLIVPSMLLTEALQRFLGIYPL
;
A
#
# COMPACT_ATOMS: atom_id res chain seq x y z
N MET A 1 3.82 -8.87 -17.83
CA MET A 1 2.97 -7.85 -17.17
C MET A 1 1.50 -8.21 -17.35
N PRO A 2 0.68 -8.13 -16.30
CA PRO A 2 -0.78 -8.31 -16.39
C PRO A 2 -1.43 -7.22 -17.24
N SER A 3 -2.41 -7.61 -18.05
CA SER A 3 -3.15 -6.67 -18.92
C SER A 3 -4.20 -5.88 -18.13
N TYR A 4 -4.68 -4.75 -18.67
CA TYR A 4 -5.74 -3.98 -18.00
C TYR A 4 -7.01 -4.81 -17.69
N PRO A 5 -7.56 -5.62 -18.62
CA PRO A 5 -8.71 -6.49 -18.30
C PRO A 5 -8.43 -7.48 -17.16
N GLU A 6 -7.20 -8.00 -17.09
CA GLU A 6 -6.76 -8.92 -16.04
C GLU A 6 -6.67 -8.22 -14.68
N VAL A 7 -6.10 -7.00 -14.63
CA VAL A 7 -6.09 -6.19 -13.39
C VAL A 7 -7.51 -5.85 -12.94
N ARG A 8 -8.39 -5.46 -13.87
CA ARG A 8 -9.81 -5.21 -13.55
C ARG A 8 -10.48 -6.45 -12.96
N LEU A 9 -10.16 -7.64 -13.46
CA LEU A 9 -10.64 -8.91 -12.92
C LEU A 9 -10.16 -9.11 -11.47
N TYR A 10 -8.87 -8.88 -11.20
CA TYR A 10 -8.31 -8.97 -9.86
C TYR A 10 -8.96 -7.99 -8.87
N LEU A 11 -9.15 -6.74 -9.27
CA LEU A 11 -9.84 -5.74 -8.44
C LEU A 11 -11.30 -6.13 -8.16
N SER A 12 -11.98 -6.72 -9.14
CA SER A 12 -13.34 -7.25 -8.95
C SER A 12 -13.34 -8.42 -7.95
N GLY A 13 -12.34 -9.29 -8.02
CA GLY A 13 -12.13 -10.38 -7.06
C GLY A 13 -11.91 -9.87 -5.64
N LEU A 14 -11.04 -8.87 -5.47
CA LEU A 14 -10.81 -8.22 -4.18
C LEU A 14 -12.09 -7.59 -3.62
N TRP A 15 -12.89 -6.94 -4.45
CA TRP A 15 -14.17 -6.36 -4.02
C TRP A 15 -15.14 -7.43 -3.49
N LEU A 16 -15.20 -8.60 -4.14
CA LEU A 16 -15.98 -9.74 -3.63
C LEU A 16 -15.45 -10.22 -2.28
N LEU A 17 -14.13 -10.38 -2.13
CA LEU A 17 -13.52 -10.80 -0.86
C LEU A 17 -13.78 -9.80 0.27
N ILE A 18 -13.70 -8.49 -0.01
CA ILE A 18 -14.00 -7.44 0.97
C ILE A 18 -15.46 -7.53 1.44
N ARG A 19 -16.40 -7.85 0.54
CA ARG A 19 -17.82 -8.09 0.86
C ARG A 19 -18.06 -9.42 1.58
N GLY A 20 -17.04 -10.27 1.72
CA GLY A 20 -17.14 -11.59 2.36
C GLY A 20 -17.56 -12.71 1.41
N ASP A 21 -17.50 -12.50 0.10
CA ASP A 21 -17.83 -13.50 -0.91
C ASP A 21 -16.57 -14.24 -1.40
N ALA A 22 -16.51 -15.54 -1.07
CA ALA A 22 -15.38 -16.41 -1.43
C ALA A 22 -15.24 -16.62 -2.94
N GLN A 23 -16.25 -16.32 -3.76
CA GLN A 23 -16.14 -16.36 -5.22
C GLN A 23 -15.04 -15.43 -5.75
N GLY A 24 -14.67 -14.40 -4.99
CA GLY A 24 -13.55 -13.52 -5.31
C GLY A 24 -12.22 -14.23 -5.54
N PHE A 25 -11.97 -15.36 -4.86
CA PHE A 25 -10.75 -16.15 -5.07
C PHE A 25 -10.66 -16.75 -6.46
N ARG A 26 -11.78 -17.02 -7.13
CA ARG A 26 -11.78 -17.55 -8.51
C ARG A 26 -11.28 -16.54 -9.54
N LEU A 27 -11.34 -15.26 -9.19
CA LEU A 27 -10.91 -14.16 -10.05
C LEU A 27 -9.43 -13.81 -9.87
N LEU A 28 -8.79 -14.33 -8.82
CA LEU A 28 -7.40 -14.06 -8.47
C LEU A 28 -6.52 -15.28 -8.79
N ASP A 29 -5.37 -15.05 -9.41
CA ASP A 29 -4.36 -16.10 -9.55
C ASP A 29 -3.55 -16.19 -8.25
N ILE A 30 -3.97 -17.10 -7.35
CA ILE A 30 -3.33 -17.35 -6.04
C ILE A 30 -2.24 -18.45 -6.09
N SER A 31 -1.85 -18.88 -7.29
CA SER A 31 -0.73 -19.82 -7.45
C SER A 31 0.62 -19.15 -7.15
N ASP A 32 1.70 -19.92 -7.03
CA ASP A 32 3.06 -19.36 -6.89
C ASP A 32 3.44 -18.46 -8.08
N ARG A 33 2.98 -18.84 -9.29
CA ARG A 33 3.13 -18.01 -10.49
C ARG A 33 2.34 -16.71 -10.35
N GLY A 34 1.10 -16.79 -9.88
CA GLY A 34 0.25 -15.63 -9.61
C GLY A 34 0.84 -14.69 -8.57
N MET A 35 1.43 -15.24 -7.51
CA MET A 35 2.20 -14.49 -6.50
C MET A 35 3.33 -13.71 -7.15
N MET A 36 4.20 -14.35 -7.94
CA MET A 36 5.28 -13.63 -8.64
C MET A 36 4.74 -12.56 -9.59
N ARG A 37 3.63 -12.84 -10.30
CA ARG A 37 3.00 -11.87 -11.21
C ARG A 37 2.38 -10.68 -10.47
N SER A 38 1.93 -10.85 -9.23
CA SER A 38 1.30 -9.78 -8.46
C SER A 38 2.25 -8.63 -8.12
N PHE A 39 3.57 -8.85 -8.15
CA PHE A 39 4.57 -7.78 -7.97
C PHE A 39 4.50 -6.71 -9.07
N TRP A 40 3.87 -7.00 -10.23
CA TRP A 40 3.55 -5.99 -11.23
C TRP A 40 2.60 -4.91 -10.70
N ALA A 41 1.86 -5.16 -9.61
CA ALA A 41 1.05 -4.14 -8.95
C ALA A 41 1.89 -2.89 -8.60
N PHE A 42 3.18 -3.05 -8.25
CA PHE A 42 4.08 -1.92 -8.03
C PHE A 42 4.13 -0.97 -9.23
N VAL A 43 4.25 -1.51 -10.45
CA VAL A 43 4.24 -0.72 -11.70
C VAL A 43 2.90 -0.04 -11.91
N TRP A 44 1.80 -0.71 -11.59
CA TRP A 44 0.45 -0.13 -11.65
C TRP A 44 0.21 0.97 -10.62
N CYS A 45 0.93 0.95 -9.49
CA CYS A 45 0.87 2.00 -8.47
C CYS A 45 1.68 3.25 -8.84
N LEU A 46 2.67 3.15 -9.75
CA LEU A 46 3.59 4.25 -10.07
C LEU A 46 2.90 5.57 -10.45
N PRO A 47 1.81 5.61 -11.26
CA PRO A 47 1.16 6.87 -11.58
C PRO A 47 0.61 7.59 -10.34
N GLY A 48 -0.07 6.87 -9.45
CA GLY A 48 -0.59 7.42 -8.19
C GLY A 48 0.53 7.80 -7.22
N ALA A 49 1.54 6.94 -7.10
CA ALA A 49 2.70 7.19 -6.26
C ALA A 49 3.48 8.44 -6.72
N PHE A 50 3.67 8.63 -8.03
CA PHE A 50 4.39 9.79 -8.56
C PHE A 50 3.69 11.11 -8.24
N ILE A 51 2.35 11.15 -8.29
CA ILE A 51 1.57 12.32 -7.85
C ILE A 51 1.82 12.60 -6.36
N SER A 52 1.85 11.54 -5.53
CA SER A 52 2.18 11.68 -4.10
C SER A 52 3.62 12.17 -3.87
N TRP A 53 4.58 11.74 -4.68
CA TRP A 53 5.96 12.19 -4.58
C TRP A 53 6.12 13.66 -4.96
N LEU A 54 5.35 14.15 -5.94
CA LEU A 54 5.33 15.58 -6.29
C LEU A 54 4.83 16.42 -5.12
N TRP A 55 3.80 15.94 -4.42
CA TRP A 55 3.30 16.59 -3.21
C TRP A 55 4.34 16.61 -2.09
N TRP A 56 5.01 15.48 -1.82
CA TRP A 56 6.09 15.43 -0.84
C TRP A 56 7.24 16.36 -1.17
N ARG A 57 7.58 16.48 -2.47
CA ARG A 57 8.61 17.41 -2.93
C ARG A 57 8.23 18.86 -2.66
N ASP A 58 6.97 19.22 -2.92
CA ASP A 58 6.43 20.56 -2.65
C ASP A 58 6.46 20.88 -1.15
N TYR A 59 5.95 19.95 -0.33
CA TYR A 59 5.97 20.06 1.12
C TYR A 59 7.38 20.22 1.70
N LEU A 60 8.36 19.49 1.17
CA LEU A 60 9.76 19.63 1.61
C LEU A 60 10.38 20.97 1.17
N LEU A 61 9.98 21.53 0.02
CA LEU A 61 10.42 22.86 -0.43
C LEU A 61 9.83 23.99 0.43
N GLU A 62 8.58 23.85 0.91
CA GLU A 62 7.93 24.83 1.79
C GLU A 62 8.75 25.06 3.09
N GLY A 63 9.44 24.02 3.58
CA GLY A 63 10.32 24.10 4.77
C GLY A 63 11.75 24.58 4.50
N MET A 64 12.13 24.86 3.24
CA MET A 64 13.50 25.24 2.87
C MET A 64 13.65 26.75 2.59
N PRO A 65 14.87 27.32 2.67
CA PRO A 65 15.12 28.70 2.28
C PRO A 65 14.69 29.00 0.84
N SER A 66 14.27 30.24 0.59
CA SER A 66 13.86 30.70 -0.73
C SER A 66 14.97 30.48 -1.77
N GLY A 67 14.62 29.82 -2.88
CA GLY A 67 15.56 29.45 -3.95
C GLY A 67 16.24 28.09 -3.79
N ALA A 68 15.96 27.35 -2.71
CA ALA A 68 16.38 25.95 -2.59
C ALA A 68 15.82 25.09 -3.73
N ARG A 69 16.59 24.08 -4.14
CA ARG A 69 16.21 23.16 -5.22
C ARG A 69 16.36 21.72 -4.76
N ILE A 70 15.31 20.94 -4.95
CA ILE A 70 15.35 19.48 -4.80
C ILE A 70 15.65 18.86 -6.17
N GLY A 71 16.81 18.22 -6.28
CA GLY A 71 17.26 17.54 -7.50
C GLY A 71 16.59 16.17 -7.73
N GLY A 72 16.81 15.58 -8.90
CA GLY A 72 16.17 14.33 -9.33
C GLY A 72 16.45 13.11 -8.43
N ILE A 73 17.53 13.12 -7.65
CA ILE A 73 17.86 12.08 -6.66
C ILE A 73 16.76 11.88 -5.61
N PHE A 74 15.94 12.90 -5.36
CA PHE A 74 14.77 12.81 -4.48
C PHE A 74 13.80 11.71 -4.92
N PHE A 75 13.50 11.61 -6.22
CA PHE A 75 12.55 10.59 -6.71
C PHE A 75 13.12 9.17 -6.60
N VAL A 76 14.45 9.02 -6.70
CA VAL A 76 15.12 7.73 -6.45
C VAL A 76 14.96 7.35 -4.98
N ARG A 77 15.18 8.29 -4.06
CA ARG A 77 14.99 8.08 -2.61
C ARG A 77 13.53 7.75 -2.27
N MET A 78 12.57 8.44 -2.87
CA MET A 78 11.14 8.12 -2.71
C MET A 78 10.83 6.71 -3.22
N ALA A 79 11.33 6.34 -4.41
CA ALA A 79 11.14 4.99 -4.93
C ALA A 79 11.74 3.92 -4.00
N MET A 80 12.93 4.17 -3.43
CA MET A 80 13.53 3.29 -2.44
C MET A 80 12.65 3.16 -1.18
N LEU A 81 12.18 4.29 -0.63
CA LEU A 81 11.27 4.30 0.52
C LEU A 81 10.03 3.43 0.28
N GLU A 82 9.39 3.58 -0.88
CA GLU A 82 8.20 2.80 -1.27
C GLU A 82 8.53 1.31 -1.37
N ILE A 83 9.66 0.95 -2.00
CA ILE A 83 10.09 -0.45 -2.11
C ILE A 83 10.29 -1.08 -0.73
N PHE A 84 10.96 -0.39 0.21
CA PHE A 84 11.16 -0.92 1.55
C PHE A 84 9.86 -1.01 2.35
N ASN A 85 9.04 0.03 2.32
CA ASN A 85 7.73 0.04 2.98
C ASN A 85 6.78 -1.03 2.45
N TRP A 86 6.97 -1.44 1.19
CA TRP A 86 6.19 -2.50 0.57
C TRP A 86 6.75 -3.91 0.81
N LEU A 87 8.06 -4.10 0.68
CA LEU A 87 8.70 -5.43 0.80
C LEU A 87 8.80 -5.91 2.24
N VAL A 88 9.16 -5.05 3.19
CA VAL A 88 9.42 -5.48 4.58
C VAL A 88 8.16 -6.10 5.22
N PRO A 89 6.95 -5.49 5.14
CA PRO A 89 5.76 -6.12 5.70
C PRO A 89 5.45 -7.49 5.07
N LEU A 90 5.68 -7.67 3.76
CA LEU A 90 5.48 -8.95 3.07
C LEU A 90 6.49 -10.01 3.53
N ILE A 91 7.76 -9.64 3.71
CA ILE A 91 8.80 -10.55 4.24
C ILE A 91 8.42 -10.99 5.66
N LEU A 92 8.07 -10.05 6.53
CA LEU A 92 7.65 -10.34 7.90
C LEU A 92 6.40 -11.22 7.93
N THR A 93 5.45 -10.98 7.01
CA THR A 93 4.25 -11.82 6.85
C THR A 93 4.61 -13.24 6.43
N GLY A 94 5.57 -13.41 5.52
CA GLY A 94 6.04 -14.74 5.10
C GLY A 94 6.71 -15.51 6.24
N VAL A 95 7.54 -14.83 7.03
CA VAL A 95 8.13 -15.40 8.26
C VAL A 95 7.03 -15.81 9.23
N LEU A 96 6.05 -14.93 9.49
CA LEU A 96 4.93 -15.21 10.39
C LEU A 96 4.09 -16.39 9.89
N CYS A 97 3.75 -16.44 8.59
CA CYS A 97 3.01 -17.55 8.02
C CYS A 97 3.74 -18.89 8.18
N SER A 98 5.07 -18.88 8.11
CA SER A 98 5.90 -20.05 8.34
C SER A 98 5.89 -20.49 9.80
N LEU A 99 6.05 -19.55 10.74
CA LEU A 99 6.01 -19.81 12.18
C LEU A 99 4.64 -20.32 12.66
N LEU A 100 3.55 -19.86 12.03
CA LEU A 100 2.18 -20.27 12.36
C LEU A 100 1.72 -21.56 11.64
N GLY A 101 2.58 -22.19 10.83
CA GLY A 101 2.23 -23.40 10.08
C GLY A 101 1.21 -23.18 8.95
N ILE A 102 1.03 -21.94 8.49
CA ILE A 102 0.08 -21.54 7.43
C ILE A 102 0.78 -21.08 6.15
N ALA A 103 2.02 -21.50 5.91
CA ALA A 103 2.83 -21.09 4.75
C ALA A 103 2.10 -21.26 3.40
N ARG A 104 1.22 -22.27 3.27
CA ARG A 104 0.39 -22.48 2.07
C ARG A 104 -0.59 -21.33 1.75
N LYS A 105 -0.91 -20.48 2.74
CA LYS A 105 -1.77 -19.29 2.56
C LYS A 105 -0.99 -18.07 2.08
N PHE A 106 0.34 -18.09 2.14
CA PHE A 106 1.18 -16.93 1.83
C PHE A 106 1.00 -16.40 0.39
N PRO A 107 0.90 -17.25 -0.65
CA PRO A 107 0.61 -16.76 -2.01
C PRO A 107 -0.69 -15.95 -2.09
N ALA A 108 -1.77 -16.41 -1.44
CA ALA A 108 -3.03 -15.68 -1.41
C ALA A 108 -2.90 -14.33 -0.68
N VAL A 109 -2.11 -14.28 0.40
CA VAL A 109 -1.83 -13.02 1.13
C VAL A 109 -1.08 -12.03 0.24
N VAL A 110 0.02 -12.45 -0.39
CA VAL A 110 0.84 -11.58 -1.24
C VAL A 110 0.02 -11.07 -2.44
N VAL A 111 -0.68 -11.97 -3.14
CA VAL A 111 -1.50 -11.61 -4.31
C VAL A 111 -2.56 -10.58 -3.93
N THR A 112 -3.27 -10.82 -2.82
CA THR A 112 -4.35 -9.92 -2.42
C THR A 112 -3.83 -8.57 -1.93
N VAL A 113 -2.78 -8.54 -1.10
CA VAL A 113 -2.17 -7.29 -0.62
C VAL A 113 -1.60 -6.46 -1.77
N ASN A 114 -0.89 -7.10 -2.70
CA ASN A 114 -0.31 -6.41 -3.85
C ASN A 114 -1.38 -5.78 -4.72
N TRP A 115 -2.41 -6.53 -5.14
CA TRP A 115 -3.46 -5.96 -5.98
C TRP A 115 -4.35 -4.97 -5.23
N LEU A 116 -4.52 -5.10 -3.91
CA LEU A 116 -5.24 -4.14 -3.10
C LEU A 116 -4.50 -2.81 -3.01
N SER A 117 -3.16 -2.79 -3.11
CA SER A 117 -2.39 -1.55 -3.11
C SER A 117 -2.74 -0.61 -4.28
N VAL A 118 -3.16 -1.16 -5.43
CA VAL A 118 -3.44 -0.37 -6.64
C VAL A 118 -4.53 0.68 -6.41
N PRO A 119 -5.77 0.36 -6.03
CA PRO A 119 -6.80 1.38 -5.81
C PRO A 119 -6.40 2.39 -4.73
N PHE A 120 -5.72 1.96 -3.66
CA PHE A 120 -5.27 2.87 -2.61
C PHE A 120 -4.16 3.82 -3.10
N ALA A 121 -3.23 3.38 -3.94
CA ALA A 121 -2.22 4.24 -4.54
C ALA A 121 -2.85 5.38 -5.36
N TYR A 122 -3.91 5.09 -6.11
CA TYR A 122 -4.67 6.12 -6.84
C TYR A 122 -5.48 7.03 -5.92
N LEU A 123 -6.09 6.51 -4.85
CA LEU A 123 -6.83 7.33 -3.88
C LEU A 123 -5.90 8.27 -3.11
N TYR A 124 -4.74 7.79 -2.66
CA TYR A 124 -3.74 8.63 -2.02
C TYR A 124 -3.09 9.60 -3.01
N GLY A 125 -2.83 9.19 -4.24
CA GLY A 125 -2.37 10.09 -5.30
C GLY A 125 -3.38 11.23 -5.56
N LEU A 126 -4.67 10.91 -5.63
CA LEU A 126 -5.75 11.91 -5.76
C LEU A 126 -5.77 12.86 -4.56
N LEU A 127 -5.63 12.34 -3.34
CA LEU A 127 -5.54 13.16 -2.13
C LEU A 127 -4.30 14.08 -2.14
N SER A 128 -3.18 13.60 -2.68
CA SER A 128 -1.95 14.38 -2.84
C SER A 128 -2.07 15.52 -3.84
N LEU A 129 -3.14 15.60 -4.66
CA LEU A 129 -3.47 16.80 -5.42
C LEU A 129 -3.94 17.98 -4.53
N ARG A 130 -3.83 17.89 -3.20
CA ARG A 130 -4.13 18.98 -2.24
C ARG A 130 -3.46 20.30 -2.59
N PHE A 131 -2.29 20.29 -3.23
CA PHE A 131 -1.59 21.51 -3.62
C PHE A 131 -2.35 22.35 -4.66
N LEU A 132 -3.37 21.78 -5.30
CA LEU A 132 -4.30 22.50 -6.18
C LEU A 132 -5.49 23.12 -5.42
N LEU A 133 -5.64 22.83 -4.13
CA LEU A 133 -6.79 23.20 -3.32
C LEU A 133 -6.44 24.31 -2.32
N PRO A 134 -7.42 25.13 -1.89
CA PRO A 134 -7.21 26.11 -0.82
C PRO A 134 -6.88 25.45 0.53
N SER A 135 -6.01 26.08 1.32
CA SER A 135 -5.61 25.58 2.66
C SER A 135 -6.76 25.49 3.67
N SER A 136 -7.89 26.16 3.43
CA SER A 136 -9.09 26.01 4.25
C SER A 136 -9.67 24.59 4.25
N LEU A 137 -9.27 23.74 3.29
CA LEU A 137 -9.69 22.34 3.19
C LEU A 137 -8.75 21.36 3.90
N ASP A 138 -7.63 21.79 4.47
CA ASP A 138 -6.60 20.90 5.03
C ASP A 138 -7.16 19.96 6.10
N THR A 139 -7.98 20.47 7.02
CA THR A 139 -8.64 19.66 8.06
C THR A 139 -9.55 18.58 7.44
N ALA A 140 -10.32 18.94 6.40
CA ALA A 140 -11.20 17.99 5.74
C ALA A 140 -10.40 16.90 4.99
N LEU A 141 -9.31 17.28 4.31
CA LEU A 141 -8.42 16.36 3.63
C LEU A 141 -7.69 15.43 4.61
N ALA A 142 -7.31 15.91 5.79
CA ALA A 142 -6.76 15.08 6.86
C ALA A 142 -7.78 14.04 7.37
N LEU A 143 -9.05 14.42 7.51
CA LEU A 143 -10.12 13.49 7.86
C LEU A 143 -10.36 12.44 6.76
N VAL A 144 -10.31 12.84 5.48
CA VAL A 144 -10.38 11.91 4.34
C VAL A 144 -9.19 10.95 4.36
N HIS A 145 -7.97 11.42 4.64
CA HIS A 145 -6.79 10.58 4.79
C HIS A 145 -7.00 9.53 5.88
N PHE A 146 -7.47 9.96 7.06
CA PHE A 146 -7.74 9.07 8.18
C PHE A 146 -8.85 8.06 7.86
N ALA A 147 -9.91 8.48 7.18
CA ALA A 147 -10.96 7.59 6.71
C ALA A 147 -10.42 6.54 5.71
N LEU A 148 -9.54 6.95 4.78
CA LEU A 148 -8.89 6.03 3.84
C LEU A 148 -8.02 4.99 4.58
N LEU A 149 -7.31 5.40 5.62
CA LEU A 149 -6.54 4.48 6.48
C LEU A 149 -7.46 3.45 7.14
N ILE A 150 -8.61 3.87 7.69
CA ILE A 150 -9.61 2.95 8.27
C ILE A 150 -10.14 2.00 7.20
N VAL A 151 -10.50 2.52 6.02
CA VAL A 151 -11.01 1.70 4.91
C VAL A 151 -9.97 0.67 4.47
N MET A 152 -8.70 1.03 4.44
CA MET A 152 -7.59 0.10 4.16
C MET A 152 -7.47 -0.99 5.22
N ILE A 153 -7.50 -0.62 6.50
CA ILE A 153 -7.46 -1.59 7.62
C ILE A 153 -8.65 -2.56 7.52
N VAL A 154 -9.86 -2.04 7.28
CA VAL A 154 -11.06 -2.86 7.14
C VAL A 154 -10.96 -3.78 5.92
N ALA A 155 -10.52 -3.27 4.77
CA ALA A 155 -10.36 -4.07 3.55
C ALA A 155 -9.36 -5.21 3.75
N ILE A 156 -8.17 -4.93 4.28
CA ILE A 156 -7.16 -5.95 4.59
C ILE A 156 -7.73 -6.95 5.60
N SER A 157 -8.37 -6.49 6.67
CA SER A 157 -8.96 -7.38 7.70
C SER A 157 -10.01 -8.32 7.10
N ARG A 158 -10.89 -7.81 6.25
CA ARG A 158 -11.92 -8.60 5.55
C ARG A 158 -11.29 -9.65 4.64
N VAL A 159 -10.30 -9.27 3.84
CA VAL A 159 -9.59 -10.20 2.95
C VAL A 159 -8.82 -11.25 3.74
N MET A 160 -8.09 -10.85 4.79
CA MET A 160 -7.38 -11.79 5.67
C MET A 160 -8.35 -12.78 6.30
N ARG A 161 -9.52 -12.34 6.77
CA ARG A 161 -10.58 -13.24 7.26
C ARG A 161 -11.00 -14.27 6.21
N MET A 162 -11.11 -13.89 4.94
CA MET A 162 -11.46 -14.82 3.84
C MET A 162 -10.35 -15.85 3.58
N ILE A 163 -9.09 -15.47 3.72
CA ILE A 163 -7.93 -16.38 3.53
C ILE A 163 -7.75 -17.30 4.75
N CYS A 164 -7.91 -16.73 5.93
CA CYS A 164 -7.51 -17.34 7.20
C CYS A 164 -8.62 -18.09 7.90
N GLY A 165 -9.88 -17.78 7.60
CA GLY A 165 -11.05 -18.17 8.39
C GLY A 165 -11.33 -17.17 9.52
N PRO A 166 -12.42 -17.37 10.29
CA PRO A 166 -12.88 -16.42 11.32
C PRO A 166 -12.09 -16.54 12.63
N GLN A 167 -10.76 -16.40 12.58
CA GLN A 167 -9.86 -16.48 13.73
C GLN A 167 -9.33 -15.08 14.08
N PRO A 168 -9.90 -14.37 15.08
CA PRO A 168 -9.61 -12.95 15.33
C PRO A 168 -8.12 -12.68 15.58
N LEU A 169 -7.48 -13.47 16.44
CA LEU A 169 -6.06 -13.31 16.77
C LEU A 169 -5.17 -13.43 15.54
N MET A 170 -5.41 -14.43 14.68
CA MET A 170 -4.62 -14.62 13.46
C MET A 170 -4.82 -13.45 12.48
N ILE A 171 -6.06 -13.00 12.30
CA ILE A 171 -6.38 -11.88 11.41
C ILE A 171 -5.72 -10.60 11.93
N THR A 172 -5.88 -10.28 13.20
CA THR A 172 -5.30 -9.08 13.82
C THR A 172 -3.78 -9.10 13.72
N THR A 173 -3.12 -10.21 14.03
CA THR A 173 -1.66 -10.31 13.91
C THR A 173 -1.18 -10.09 12.48
N LEU A 174 -1.83 -10.69 11.48
CA LEU A 174 -1.47 -10.49 10.07
C LEU A 174 -1.68 -9.03 9.63
N VAL A 175 -2.80 -8.42 10.00
CA VAL A 175 -3.09 -7.01 9.71
C VAL A 175 -2.05 -6.09 10.36
N LEU A 176 -1.70 -6.33 11.62
CA LEU A 176 -0.69 -5.55 12.34
C LEU A 176 0.69 -5.69 11.69
N VAL A 177 1.10 -6.90 11.29
CA VAL A 177 2.38 -7.12 10.60
C VAL A 177 2.40 -6.47 9.21
N LEU A 178 1.26 -6.36 8.54
CA LEU A 178 1.16 -5.69 7.24
C LEU A 178 1.22 -4.15 7.34
N ILE A 179 0.87 -3.57 8.50
CA ILE A 179 0.68 -2.11 8.66
C ILE A 179 1.72 -1.48 9.58
N VAL A 180 1.94 -2.04 10.77
CA VAL A 180 2.79 -1.40 11.79
C VAL A 180 4.25 -1.25 11.33
N PRO A 181 4.88 -2.24 10.67
CA PRO A 181 6.25 -2.09 10.21
C PRO A 181 6.44 -0.92 9.24
N SER A 182 5.52 -0.69 8.31
CA SER A 182 5.63 0.44 7.37
C SER A 182 5.47 1.78 8.07
N MET A 183 4.61 1.88 9.10
CA MET A 183 4.50 3.09 9.92
C MET A 183 5.81 3.43 10.65
N LEU A 184 6.46 2.44 11.24
CA LEU A 184 7.74 2.61 11.95
C LEU A 184 8.91 2.88 10.99
N LEU A 185 8.94 2.17 9.85
CA LEU A 185 9.99 2.30 8.85
C LEU A 185 9.93 3.63 8.11
N THR A 186 8.73 4.18 7.88
CA THR A 186 8.58 5.41 7.09
C THR A 186 9.40 6.55 7.69
N GLU A 187 9.28 6.81 8.99
CA GLU A 187 10.03 7.88 9.65
C GLU A 187 11.54 7.62 9.62
N ALA A 188 11.96 6.39 10.00
CA ALA A 188 13.37 6.02 10.03
C ALA A 188 14.04 6.12 8.64
N LEU A 189 13.36 5.63 7.60
CA LEU A 189 13.83 5.67 6.23
C LEU A 189 13.80 7.08 5.67
N GLN A 190 12.79 7.90 5.97
CA GLN A 190 12.77 9.30 5.54
C GLN A 190 13.96 10.08 6.11
N ARG A 191 14.28 9.88 7.39
CA ARG A 191 15.47 10.48 8.01
C ARG A 191 16.76 9.96 7.38
N PHE A 192 16.89 8.64 7.23
CA PHE A 192 18.06 8.00 6.62
C PHE A 192 18.31 8.45 5.17
N LEU A 193 17.24 8.60 4.39
CA LEU A 193 17.29 9.02 2.99
C LEU A 193 17.39 10.55 2.84
N GLY A 194 17.35 11.32 3.94
CA GLY A 194 17.42 12.78 3.90
C GLY A 194 16.24 13.42 3.15
N ILE A 195 15.04 12.88 3.36
CA ILE A 195 13.77 13.37 2.81
C ILE A 195 12.75 13.69 3.92
N TYR A 196 13.22 13.78 5.17
CA TYR A 196 12.41 14.16 6.32
C TYR A 196 12.27 15.69 6.36
N PRO A 197 11.05 16.24 6.52
CA PRO A 197 10.86 17.67 6.75
C PRO A 197 11.50 18.06 8.09
N LEU A 198 12.38 19.07 8.09
CA LEU A 198 13.01 19.62 9.30
C LEU A 198 12.05 20.51 10.08
#